data_AF-A0A511XEU4-F1
#
_entry.id   AF-A0A511XEU4-F1
#
_cell.length_a   1.000
_cell.length_b   1.000
_cell.length_c   1.000
_cell.angle_alpha   90.00
_cell.angle_beta   90.00
_cell.angle_gamma   90.00
#
_symmetry.space_group_name_H-M   'P 1'
#
loop_
_entity.id
_entity.type
_entity.pdbx_description
1 polymer ?
#
loop_
_entity_poly.entity_id
_entity_poly.type
_entity_poly.pdbx_seq_one_letter_code
_entity_poly.pdbx_strand_id
1 'polypeptide(L)'
;MIEEMLLEGGIVVSYETIRRWGLKFGAAFARRLRRRRAAPGDVRRLDEARILIRGQVHWLWRAVDQDGYVLDEILQRRRNTKAARRVLTRLLKKQGARPKRMITDKLKSYGAARRQLMPCVEHRSHKGLNNRAENSLPPLRKRGRVMQKFRSPGGCQRFVAIFSSVRNPFVPPASTATALSRHIHRIRAFAQWNNATALPA
;
A
#
# COMPACT_ATOMS: atom_id res chain seq x y z
N MET A 1 9.47 20.32 -7.87
CA MET A 1 8.77 19.47 -6.86
C MET A 1 7.33 19.98 -6.74
N ILE A 2 6.48 19.48 -5.81
CA ILE A 2 5.06 19.90 -5.73
C ILE A 2 4.92 21.39 -5.41
N GLU A 3 5.85 21.95 -4.64
CA GLU A 3 5.90 23.38 -4.30
C GLU A 3 6.08 24.24 -5.55
N GLU A 4 7.00 23.85 -6.45
CA GLU A 4 7.27 24.54 -7.70
C GLU A 4 6.12 24.38 -8.71
N MET A 5 5.45 23.21 -8.74
CA MET A 5 4.23 23.02 -9.55
C MET A 5 3.05 23.87 -9.04
N LEU A 6 2.94 24.06 -7.73
CA LEU A 6 1.92 24.94 -7.14
C LEU A 6 2.27 26.41 -7.36
N LEU A 7 3.56 26.77 -7.31
CA LEU A 7 4.05 28.11 -7.61
C LEU A 7 3.75 28.51 -9.07
N GLU A 8 3.96 27.60 -10.02
CA GLU A 8 3.57 27.81 -11.42
C GLU A 8 2.06 28.06 -11.56
N GLY A 9 1.24 27.44 -10.72
CA GLY A 9 -0.20 27.70 -10.60
C GLY A 9 -0.57 28.92 -9.74
N GLY A 10 0.38 29.78 -9.36
CA GLY A 10 0.16 30.98 -8.56
C GLY A 10 -0.05 30.74 -7.05
N ILE A 11 0.16 29.52 -6.57
CA ILE A 11 -0.03 29.13 -5.17
C ILE A 11 1.31 29.06 -4.46
N VAL A 12 1.61 30.07 -3.64
CA VAL A 12 2.83 30.12 -2.83
C VAL A 12 2.62 29.32 -1.54
N VAL A 13 3.29 28.17 -1.43
CA VAL A 13 3.22 27.33 -0.23
C VAL A 13 4.59 26.74 0.08
N SER A 14 4.92 26.66 1.37
CA SER A 14 6.11 25.96 1.80
C SER A 14 5.91 24.43 1.82
N TYR A 15 7.00 23.68 1.74
CA TYR A 15 7.01 22.24 2.00
C TYR A 15 6.28 21.84 3.31
N GLU A 16 6.45 22.62 4.40
CA GLU A 16 5.80 22.34 5.68
C GLU A 16 4.28 22.52 5.61
N THR A 17 3.79 23.46 4.80
CA THR A 17 2.35 23.63 4.53
C THR A 17 1.77 22.39 3.85
N ILE A 18 2.44 21.90 2.79
CA ILE A 18 2.04 20.68 2.09
C ILE A 18 2.05 19.47 3.04
N ARG A 19 3.07 19.36 3.90
CA ARG A 19 3.17 18.30 4.90
C ARG A 19 2.01 18.35 5.91
N ARG A 20 1.67 19.55 6.41
CA ARG A 20 0.54 19.75 7.34
C ARG A 20 -0.80 19.41 6.69
N TRP A 21 -1.01 19.78 5.43
CA TRP A 21 -2.21 19.35 4.68
C TRP A 21 -2.31 17.84 4.55
N GLY A 22 -1.20 17.18 4.24
CA GLY A 22 -1.14 15.71 4.20
C GLY A 22 -1.54 15.06 5.54
N LEU A 23 -1.14 15.66 6.67
CA LEU A 23 -1.54 15.20 8.00
C LEU A 23 -3.01 15.50 8.32
N LYS A 24 -3.49 16.70 7.97
CA LYS A 24 -4.85 17.18 8.24
C LYS A 24 -5.89 16.40 7.43
N PHE A 25 -5.70 16.30 6.11
CA PHE A 25 -6.70 15.76 5.20
C PHE A 25 -6.46 14.30 4.79
N GLY A 26 -5.20 13.86 4.79
CA GLY A 26 -4.83 12.55 4.24
C GLY A 26 -5.54 11.38 4.91
N ALA A 27 -5.79 11.45 6.22
CA ALA A 27 -6.52 10.41 6.93
C ALA A 27 -8.00 10.32 6.50
N ALA A 28 -8.65 11.46 6.27
CA ALA A 28 -10.04 11.53 5.82
C ALA A 28 -10.17 11.01 4.38
N PHE A 29 -9.32 11.46 3.47
CA PHE A 29 -9.29 10.98 2.09
C PHE A 29 -9.01 9.48 2.02
N ALA A 30 -8.01 9.00 2.76
CA ALA A 30 -7.70 7.58 2.81
C ALA A 30 -8.88 6.74 3.36
N ARG A 31 -9.66 7.27 4.32
CA ARG A 31 -10.87 6.59 4.82
C ARG A 31 -11.96 6.50 3.75
N ARG A 32 -12.22 7.60 3.03
CA ARG A 32 -13.22 7.63 1.94
C ARG A 32 -12.84 6.70 0.80
N LEU A 33 -11.58 6.70 0.37
CA LEU A 33 -11.05 5.81 -0.66
C LEU A 33 -11.17 4.34 -0.25
N ARG A 34 -10.91 4.00 1.02
CA ARG A 34 -11.08 2.63 1.52
C ARG A 34 -12.53 2.15 1.55
N ARG A 35 -13.50 3.04 1.82
CA ARG A 35 -14.93 2.69 1.84
C ARG A 35 -15.48 2.42 0.44
N ARG A 36 -15.02 3.17 -0.57
CA ARG A 36 -15.46 3.05 -1.97
C ARG A 36 -14.71 1.97 -2.75
N ARG A 37 -13.93 1.16 -2.05
CA ARG A 37 -13.07 0.16 -2.66
C ARG A 37 -13.91 -1.03 -3.13
N ALA A 38 -13.63 -1.51 -4.34
CA ALA A 38 -14.15 -2.79 -4.82
C ALA A 38 -13.70 -3.97 -3.93
N ALA A 39 -14.47 -5.05 -3.96
CA ALA A 39 -14.11 -6.28 -3.24
C ALA A 39 -12.69 -6.74 -3.65
N PRO A 40 -11.84 -7.13 -2.69
CA PRO A 40 -10.51 -7.66 -3.00
C PRO A 40 -10.67 -8.95 -3.80
N GLY A 41 -9.82 -9.17 -4.79
CA GLY A 41 -9.85 -10.47 -5.47
C GLY A 41 -9.28 -11.61 -4.64
N ASP A 42 -9.40 -12.80 -5.22
CA ASP A 42 -9.17 -14.08 -4.54
C ASP A 42 -7.69 -14.39 -4.28
N VAL A 43 -6.76 -13.68 -4.93
CA VAL A 43 -5.32 -13.95 -4.85
C VAL A 43 -4.64 -12.84 -4.06
N ARG A 44 -3.98 -13.20 -2.97
CA ARG A 44 -3.22 -12.27 -2.12
C ARG A 44 -1.74 -12.54 -2.23
N ARG A 45 -0.97 -11.52 -2.56
CA ARG A 45 0.49 -11.53 -2.58
C ARG A 45 1.02 -10.80 -1.37
N LEU A 46 1.99 -11.39 -0.67
CA LEU A 46 2.64 -10.77 0.49
C LEU A 46 4.13 -10.63 0.27
N ASP A 47 4.63 -9.49 0.69
CA ASP A 47 6.05 -9.16 0.62
C ASP A 47 6.47 -8.28 1.81
N GLU A 48 7.77 -8.24 2.08
CA GLU A 48 8.35 -7.42 3.11
C GLU A 48 9.49 -6.55 2.60
N ALA A 49 9.52 -5.30 3.05
CA ALA A 49 10.58 -4.36 2.74
C ALA A 49 11.33 -3.95 4.01
N ARG A 50 12.66 -3.99 3.93
CA ARG A 50 13.53 -3.40 4.94
C ARG A 50 13.45 -1.87 4.86
N ILE A 51 13.15 -1.21 5.97
CA ILE A 51 13.13 0.25 6.14
C ILE A 51 14.06 0.60 7.30
N LEU A 52 15.01 1.51 7.05
CA LEU A 52 15.89 2.05 8.08
C LEU A 52 15.28 3.33 8.66
N ILE A 53 15.10 3.38 9.98
CA ILE A 53 14.58 4.55 10.70
C ILE A 53 15.53 4.82 11.86
N ARG A 54 16.22 5.98 11.84
CA ARG A 54 17.23 6.36 12.86
C ARG A 54 18.23 5.23 13.18
N GLY A 55 18.80 4.61 12.15
CA GLY A 55 19.75 3.51 12.30
C GLY A 55 19.14 2.15 12.68
N GLN A 56 17.86 2.09 13.05
CA GLN A 56 17.18 0.84 13.40
C GLN A 56 16.46 0.24 12.20
N VAL A 57 16.57 -1.09 12.07
CA VAL A 57 15.89 -1.84 11.02
C VAL A 57 14.45 -2.11 11.41
N HIS A 58 13.54 -1.73 10.51
CA HIS A 58 12.13 -2.10 10.55
C HIS A 58 11.76 -2.85 9.26
N TRP A 59 10.73 -3.68 9.37
CA TRP A 59 10.17 -4.48 8.29
C TRP A 59 8.77 -3.99 8.01
N LEU A 60 8.57 -3.43 6.82
CA LEU A 60 7.24 -3.12 6.31
C LEU A 60 6.68 -4.37 5.64
N TRP A 61 5.66 -4.94 6.24
CA TRP A 61 4.91 -6.05 5.67
C TRP A 61 3.77 -5.48 4.85
N ARG A 62 3.61 -5.95 3.62
CA ARG A 62 2.60 -5.47 2.69
C ARG A 62 1.86 -6.64 2.06
N ALA A 63 0.54 -6.52 2.00
CA ALA A 63 -0.32 -7.43 1.27
C ALA A 63 -0.97 -6.68 0.09
N VAL A 64 -0.93 -7.27 -1.09
CA VAL A 64 -1.56 -6.74 -2.31
C VAL A 64 -2.45 -7.81 -2.95
N ASP A 65 -3.47 -7.40 -3.69
CA ASP A 65 -4.26 -8.32 -4.51
C ASP A 65 -3.64 -8.56 -5.90
N GLN A 66 -4.36 -9.27 -6.77
CA GLN A 66 -3.94 -9.53 -8.14
C GLN A 66 -3.77 -8.29 -9.00
N ASP A 67 -4.53 -7.23 -8.70
CA ASP A 67 -4.47 -5.97 -9.41
C ASP A 67 -3.45 -5.02 -8.77
N GLY A 68 -2.65 -5.49 -7.81
CA GLY A 68 -1.62 -4.69 -7.14
C GLY A 68 -2.18 -3.63 -6.20
N TYR A 69 -3.47 -3.71 -5.89
CA TYR A 69 -4.10 -2.86 -4.89
C TYR A 69 -3.58 -3.26 -3.51
N VAL A 70 -3.10 -2.29 -2.74
CA VAL A 70 -2.56 -2.54 -1.40
C VAL A 70 -3.70 -2.74 -0.42
N LEU A 71 -3.79 -3.95 0.15
CA LEU A 71 -4.84 -4.42 1.05
C LEU A 71 -4.59 -4.03 2.51
N ASP A 72 -3.37 -4.30 2.95
CA ASP A 72 -2.94 -3.99 4.30
C ASP A 72 -1.42 -3.84 4.38
N GLU A 73 -0.99 -3.01 5.32
CA GLU A 73 0.40 -2.68 5.56
C GLU A 73 0.66 -2.43 7.04
N ILE A 74 1.74 -3.02 7.53
CA ILE A 74 2.16 -2.83 8.92
C ILE A 74 3.67 -2.83 9.03
N LEU A 75 4.18 -1.82 9.74
CA LEU A 75 5.58 -1.71 10.10
C LEU A 75 5.84 -2.47 11.41
N GLN A 76 6.82 -3.36 11.40
CA GLN A 76 7.19 -4.17 12.56
C GLN A 76 8.72 -4.17 12.74
N ARG A 77 9.21 -4.33 13.98
CA ARG A 77 10.66 -4.44 14.23
C ARG A 77 11.24 -5.81 13.86
N ARG A 78 10.43 -6.87 13.95
CA ARG A 78 10.87 -8.26 13.78
C ARG A 78 10.43 -8.82 12.42
N ARG A 79 11.28 -9.68 11.85
CA ARG A 79 10.99 -10.52 10.66
C ARG A 79 10.92 -11.99 11.06
N ASN A 80 9.82 -12.38 11.70
CA ASN A 80 9.62 -13.74 12.21
C ASN A 80 8.17 -14.21 12.07
N THR A 81 7.90 -15.47 12.42
CA THR A 81 6.57 -16.08 12.34
C THR A 81 5.51 -15.33 13.13
N LYS A 82 5.85 -14.79 14.32
CA LYS A 82 4.90 -14.00 15.13
C LYS A 82 4.50 -12.70 14.41
N ALA A 83 5.45 -12.04 13.76
CA ALA A 83 5.21 -10.84 12.95
C ALA A 83 4.39 -11.17 11.70
N ALA A 84 4.70 -12.26 11.00
CA ALA A 84 3.93 -12.73 9.84
C ALA A 84 2.48 -13.08 10.21
N ARG A 85 2.29 -13.78 11.35
CA ARG A 85 0.96 -14.10 11.89
C ARG A 85 0.14 -12.85 12.15
N ARG A 86 0.74 -11.83 12.78
CA ARG A 86 0.07 -10.55 13.04
C ARG A 86 -0.44 -9.89 11.76
N VAL A 87 0.37 -9.90 10.70
CA VAL A 87 -0.01 -9.35 9.38
C VAL A 87 -1.19 -10.10 8.80
N LEU A 88 -1.10 -11.43 8.76
CA LEU A 88 -2.15 -12.28 8.21
C LEU A 88 -3.47 -12.16 8.98
N THR A 89 -3.43 -12.16 10.32
CA THR A 89 -4.63 -11.94 11.15
C THR A 89 -5.27 -10.58 10.85
N ARG A 90 -4.46 -9.52 10.76
CA ARG A 90 -4.96 -8.17 10.48
C ARG A 90 -5.55 -8.06 9.07
N LEU A 91 -4.89 -8.69 8.10
CA LEU A 91 -5.37 -8.78 6.72
C LEU A 91 -6.72 -9.49 6.66
N LEU A 92 -6.86 -10.66 7.28
CA LEU A 92 -8.13 -11.40 7.32
C LEU A 92 -9.26 -10.58 7.94
N LYS A 93 -9.01 -9.96 9.10
CA LYS A 93 -10.00 -9.11 9.77
C LYS A 93 -10.44 -7.92 8.90
N LYS A 94 -9.50 -7.29 8.19
CA LYS A 94 -9.80 -6.15 7.33
C LYS A 94 -10.55 -6.51 6.06
N GLN A 95 -10.24 -7.66 5.46
CA GLN A 95 -10.87 -8.06 4.20
C GLN A 95 -12.15 -8.87 4.42
N GLY A 96 -12.43 -9.37 5.63
CA GLY A 96 -13.62 -10.17 5.95
C GLY A 96 -13.65 -11.57 5.35
N ALA A 97 -12.83 -11.86 4.34
CA ALA A 97 -12.76 -13.14 3.65
C ALA A 97 -11.35 -13.75 3.63
N ARG A 98 -11.26 -15.07 3.50
CA ARG A 98 -10.00 -15.79 3.21
C ARG A 98 -9.71 -15.75 1.70
N PRO A 99 -8.45 -15.61 1.27
CA PRO A 99 -8.13 -15.72 -0.15
C PRO A 99 -8.20 -17.18 -0.59
N LYS A 100 -8.46 -17.42 -1.88
CA LYS A 100 -8.30 -18.77 -2.47
C LYS A 100 -6.82 -19.14 -2.55
N ARG A 101 -5.96 -18.17 -2.87
CA ARG A 101 -4.51 -18.38 -3.04
C ARG A 101 -3.69 -17.31 -2.34
N MET A 102 -2.67 -17.75 -1.61
CA MET A 102 -1.63 -16.91 -1.03
C MET A 102 -0.33 -17.11 -1.80
N ILE A 103 0.30 -16.01 -2.22
CA ILE A 103 1.58 -16.00 -2.91
C ILE A 103 2.56 -15.18 -2.08
N THR A 104 3.75 -15.71 -1.84
CA THR A 104 4.79 -14.99 -1.08
C THR A 104 6.16 -15.23 -1.70
N ASP A 105 7.16 -14.46 -1.28
CA ASP A 105 8.55 -14.87 -1.47
C ASP A 105 8.89 -16.09 -0.57
N LYS A 106 10.14 -16.55 -0.62
CA LYS A 106 10.66 -17.75 0.07
C LYS A 106 10.81 -17.61 1.59
N LEU A 107 10.27 -16.57 2.22
CA LEU A 107 10.35 -16.41 3.67
C LEU A 107 9.51 -17.48 4.40
N LYS A 108 10.19 -18.44 5.06
CA LYS A 108 9.58 -19.55 5.81
C LYS A 108 8.53 -19.11 6.85
N SER A 109 8.65 -17.89 7.38
CA SER A 109 7.70 -17.32 8.36
C SER A 109 6.27 -17.25 7.84
N TYR A 110 6.06 -17.03 6.54
CA TYR A 110 4.71 -17.02 5.96
C TYR A 110 4.08 -18.40 5.97
N GLY A 111 4.82 -19.44 5.56
CA GLY A 111 4.32 -20.81 5.56
C GLY A 111 3.97 -21.30 6.96
N ALA A 112 4.79 -20.94 7.97
CA ALA A 112 4.49 -21.24 9.38
C ALA A 112 3.24 -20.50 9.88
N ALA A 113 3.08 -19.22 9.55
CA ALA A 113 1.90 -18.45 9.95
C ALA A 113 0.62 -18.89 9.21
N ARG A 114 0.73 -19.31 7.94
CA ARG A 114 -0.38 -19.86 7.14
C ARG A 114 -0.95 -21.11 7.80
N ARG A 115 -0.08 -22.07 8.17
CA ARG A 115 -0.50 -23.34 8.77
C ARG A 115 -1.37 -23.13 10.03
N GLN A 116 -1.10 -22.07 10.79
CA GLN A 116 -1.87 -21.73 11.99
C GLN A 116 -3.20 -21.02 11.70
N LEU A 117 -3.26 -20.15 10.69
CA LEU A 117 -4.42 -19.25 10.48
C LEU A 117 -5.37 -19.70 9.37
N MET A 118 -4.84 -20.39 8.36
CA MET A 118 -5.53 -20.72 7.12
C MET A 118 -4.91 -21.97 6.47
N PRO A 119 -4.98 -23.14 7.14
CA PRO A 119 -4.37 -24.37 6.64
C PRO A 119 -4.92 -24.81 5.27
N CYS A 120 -6.17 -24.50 4.95
CA CYS A 120 -6.81 -24.87 3.67
C CYS A 120 -6.43 -23.96 2.48
N VAL A 121 -5.73 -22.84 2.70
CA VAL A 121 -5.40 -21.90 1.61
C VAL A 121 -4.19 -22.38 0.83
N GLU A 122 -4.31 -22.42 -0.50
CA GLU A 122 -3.19 -22.74 -1.40
C GLU A 122 -2.07 -21.72 -1.20
N HIS A 123 -0.83 -22.19 -0.97
CA HIS A 123 0.34 -21.31 -0.82
C HIS A 123 1.37 -21.61 -1.90
N ARG A 124 1.71 -20.60 -2.68
CA ARG A 124 2.82 -20.67 -3.64
C ARG A 124 3.94 -19.74 -3.21
N SER A 125 5.12 -20.31 -2.96
CA SER A 125 6.34 -19.55 -2.70
C SER A 125 7.22 -19.54 -3.96
N HIS A 126 7.00 -18.57 -4.83
CA HIS A 126 7.75 -18.45 -6.09
C HIS A 126 8.02 -16.98 -6.40
N LYS A 127 9.31 -16.63 -6.58
CA LYS A 127 9.76 -15.24 -6.79
C LYS A 127 8.99 -14.55 -7.91
N GLY A 128 8.94 -15.16 -9.10
CA GLY A 128 8.24 -14.58 -10.26
C GLY A 128 6.73 -14.34 -10.05
N LEU A 129 6.07 -15.13 -9.19
CA LEU A 129 4.65 -14.94 -8.91
C LEU A 129 4.39 -13.77 -7.96
N ASN A 130 5.40 -13.36 -7.18
CA ASN A 130 5.31 -12.28 -6.21
C ASN A 130 5.71 -10.91 -6.78
N ASN A 131 6.12 -10.83 -8.05
CA ASN A 131 6.53 -9.60 -8.74
C ASN A 131 5.54 -8.43 -8.54
N ARG A 132 4.24 -8.70 -8.42
CA ARG A 132 3.23 -7.65 -8.18
C ARG A 132 3.37 -6.99 -6.81
N ALA A 133 3.65 -7.77 -5.77
CA ALA A 133 3.91 -7.22 -4.44
C ALA A 133 5.25 -6.48 -4.41
N GLU A 134 6.28 -7.06 -5.02
CA GLU A 134 7.59 -6.43 -5.13
C GLU A 134 7.51 -5.08 -5.87
N ASN A 135 6.83 -5.03 -7.03
CA ASN A 135 6.63 -3.83 -7.83
C ASN A 135 5.76 -2.76 -7.15
N SER A 136 5.07 -3.10 -6.06
CA SER A 136 4.37 -2.11 -5.26
C SER A 136 5.33 -1.28 -4.39
N LEU A 137 6.52 -1.78 -4.08
CA LEU A 137 7.48 -1.16 -3.15
C LEU A 137 8.30 0.00 -3.74
N PRO A 138 8.77 -0.01 -5.01
CA PRO A 138 9.57 1.08 -5.56
C PRO A 138 8.95 2.48 -5.43
N PRO A 139 7.63 2.68 -5.69
CA PRO A 139 6.99 3.99 -5.49
C PRO A 139 7.12 4.50 -4.05
N LEU A 140 6.95 3.63 -3.07
CA LEU A 140 7.14 3.96 -1.65
C LEU A 140 8.62 4.30 -1.37
N ARG A 141 9.56 3.50 -1.87
CA ARG A 141 11.01 3.73 -1.68
C ARG A 141 11.45 5.07 -2.29
N LYS A 142 10.98 5.38 -3.51
CA LYS A 142 11.26 6.66 -4.19
C LYS A 142 10.78 7.83 -3.34
N ARG A 143 9.54 7.77 -2.84
CA ARG A 143 9.00 8.83 -1.99
C ARG A 143 9.71 8.94 -0.64
N GLY A 144 10.08 7.81 -0.04
CA GLY A 144 10.89 7.79 1.19
C GLY A 144 12.28 8.42 1.02
N ARG A 145 12.92 8.28 -0.15
CA ARG A 145 14.19 8.94 -0.47
C ARG A 145 14.04 10.46 -0.61
N VAL A 146 13.01 10.90 -1.34
CA VAL A 146 12.68 12.34 -1.50
C VAL A 146 12.40 13.00 -0.15
N MET A 147 11.75 12.27 0.77
CA MET A 147 11.49 12.75 2.13
C MET A 147 12.69 12.61 3.09
N GLN A 148 13.90 12.33 2.59
CA GLN A 148 15.11 12.13 3.39
C GLN A 148 14.98 11.07 4.50
N LYS A 149 14.28 9.97 4.19
CA LYS A 149 14.00 8.84 5.10
C LYS A 149 13.05 9.22 6.25
N PHE A 150 12.44 8.21 6.85
CA PHE A 150 11.50 8.41 7.96
C PHE A 150 12.24 8.65 9.27
N ARG A 151 11.75 9.63 10.05
CA ARG A 151 12.30 9.99 11.36
C ARG A 151 11.74 9.17 12.51
N SER A 152 10.56 8.56 12.37
CA SER A 152 9.95 7.70 13.39
C SER A 152 9.11 6.56 12.79
N PRO A 153 8.95 5.42 13.50
CA PRO A 153 8.12 4.32 13.05
C PRO A 153 6.64 4.71 12.89
N GLY A 154 6.11 5.49 13.83
CA GLY A 154 4.73 6.00 13.76
C GLY A 154 4.51 6.94 12.59
N GLY A 155 5.48 7.81 12.29
CA GLY A 155 5.46 8.69 11.11
C GLY A 155 5.45 7.89 9.81
N CYS A 156 6.31 6.87 9.71
CA CYS A 156 6.35 5.95 8.57
C CYS A 156 5.00 5.20 8.40
N GLN A 157 4.46 4.65 9.48
CA GLN A 157 3.18 3.91 9.43
C GLN A 157 2.02 4.80 8.99
N ARG A 158 1.92 6.04 9.48
CA ARG A 158 0.90 7.00 9.05
C ARG A 158 1.06 7.37 7.59
N PHE A 159 2.29 7.67 7.18
CA PHE A 159 2.61 8.00 5.80
C PHE A 159 2.19 6.88 4.85
N VAL A 160 2.63 5.65 5.12
CA VAL A 160 2.33 4.48 4.28
C VAL A 160 0.81 4.23 4.19
N ALA A 161 0.09 4.31 5.31
CA ALA A 161 -1.36 4.10 5.32
C ALA A 161 -2.13 5.10 4.45
N ILE A 162 -1.67 6.36 4.38
CA ILE A 162 -2.27 7.39 3.52
C ILE A 162 -1.79 7.20 2.08
N PHE A 163 -0.47 7.13 1.88
CA PHE A 163 0.17 7.03 0.57
C PHE A 163 -0.40 5.88 -0.27
N SER A 164 -0.50 4.68 0.31
CA SER A 164 -1.02 3.53 -0.42
C SER A 164 -2.51 3.69 -0.72
N SER A 165 -3.31 4.23 0.20
CA SER A 165 -4.74 4.47 -0.04
C SER A 165 -4.96 5.45 -1.19
N VAL A 166 -4.15 6.52 -1.27
CA VAL A 166 -4.18 7.52 -2.34
C VAL A 166 -3.67 6.96 -3.67
N ARG A 167 -2.62 6.12 -3.63
CA ARG A 167 -2.02 5.55 -4.85
C ARG A 167 -2.87 4.45 -5.47
N ASN A 168 -3.59 3.69 -4.64
CA ASN A 168 -4.32 2.50 -5.04
C ASN A 168 -5.25 2.68 -6.27
N PRO A 169 -6.07 3.75 -6.38
CA PRO A 169 -6.88 4.00 -7.58
C PRO A 169 -6.08 4.12 -8.88
N PHE A 170 -4.82 4.56 -8.80
CA PHE A 170 -3.93 4.80 -9.93
C PHE A 170 -3.04 3.60 -10.27
N VAL A 171 -3.25 2.45 -9.62
CA VAL A 171 -2.54 1.22 -9.95
C VAL A 171 -3.26 0.52 -11.09
N PRO A 172 -2.69 0.45 -12.30
CA PRO A 172 -3.35 -0.16 -13.44
C PRO A 172 -3.50 -1.68 -13.20
N PRO A 173 -4.71 -2.26 -13.33
CA PRO A 173 -4.95 -3.70 -13.22
C PRO A 173 -4.03 -4.54 -14.11
N ALA A 174 -3.85 -5.82 -13.77
CA ALA A 174 -3.03 -6.73 -14.59
C ALA A 174 -3.56 -6.88 -16.03
N SER A 175 -4.86 -6.73 -16.22
CA SER A 175 -5.54 -6.76 -17.52
C SER A 175 -5.33 -5.50 -18.39
N THR A 176 -4.68 -4.45 -17.87
CA THR A 176 -4.52 -3.18 -18.59
C THR A 176 -3.33 -3.23 -19.55
N ALA A 177 -3.55 -3.79 -20.74
CA ALA A 177 -2.49 -4.05 -21.73
C ALA A 177 -2.29 -2.92 -22.76
N THR A 178 -3.33 -2.14 -23.07
CA THR A 178 -3.33 -1.16 -24.18
C THR A 178 -3.22 0.29 -23.71
N ALA A 179 -2.79 1.20 -24.58
CA ALA A 179 -2.77 2.64 -24.28
C ALA A 179 -4.16 3.18 -23.91
N LEU A 180 -5.20 2.79 -24.67
CA LEU A 180 -6.59 3.18 -24.41
C LEU A 180 -7.07 2.68 -23.04
N SER A 181 -6.84 1.40 -22.70
CA SER A 181 -7.24 0.87 -21.39
C SER A 181 -6.53 1.58 -20.23
N ARG A 182 -5.26 1.96 -20.39
CA ARG A 182 -4.53 2.78 -19.39
C ARG A 182 -5.13 4.17 -19.27
N HIS A 183 -5.50 4.79 -20.38
CA HIS A 183 -6.10 6.13 -20.39
C HIS A 183 -7.48 6.11 -19.69
N ILE A 184 -8.35 5.16 -20.04
CA ILE A 184 -9.65 4.97 -19.38
C ILE A 184 -9.49 4.69 -17.89
N HIS A 185 -8.53 3.84 -17.50
CA HIS A 185 -8.22 3.58 -16.10
C HIS A 185 -7.82 4.87 -15.36
N ARG A 186 -6.99 5.73 -15.95
CA ARG A 186 -6.61 7.01 -15.36
C ARG A 186 -7.79 7.95 -15.19
N ILE A 187 -8.67 8.07 -16.18
CA ILE A 187 -9.89 8.89 -16.06
C ILE A 187 -10.75 8.39 -14.88
N ARG A 188 -10.97 7.07 -14.79
CA ARG A 188 -11.72 6.47 -13.68
C ARG A 188 -11.04 6.71 -12.32
N ALA A 189 -9.71 6.61 -12.27
CA ALA A 189 -8.94 6.89 -11.07
C ALA A 189 -9.09 8.34 -10.62
N PHE A 190 -9.04 9.30 -11.54
CA PHE A 190 -9.30 10.72 -11.24
C PHE A 190 -10.73 10.98 -10.77
N ALA A 191 -11.72 10.35 -11.40
CA ALA A 191 -13.11 10.44 -10.93
C ALA A 191 -13.26 9.91 -9.48
N GLN A 192 -12.63 8.77 -9.16
CA GLN A 192 -12.61 8.26 -7.78
C GLN A 192 -11.90 9.20 -6.81
N TRP A 193 -10.78 9.78 -7.22
CA TRP A 193 -10.03 10.75 -6.44
C TRP A 193 -10.87 11.99 -6.14
N ASN A 194 -11.44 12.62 -7.17
CA ASN A 194 -12.26 13.83 -7.05
C ASN A 194 -13.45 13.61 -6.11
N ASN A 195 -14.12 12.46 -6.24
CA ASN A 195 -15.20 12.08 -5.33
C ASN A 195 -14.75 11.87 -3.88
N ALA A 196 -13.51 11.44 -3.65
CA ALA A 196 -12.98 11.27 -2.31
C ALA A 196 -12.51 12.59 -1.68
N THR A 197 -12.03 13.53 -2.51
CA THR A 197 -11.53 14.84 -2.07
C THR A 197 -12.56 15.95 -2.07
N ALA A 198 -13.72 15.74 -2.68
CA ALA A 198 -14.85 16.67 -2.61
C ALA A 198 -15.12 17.06 -1.15
N LEU A 199 -15.22 18.36 -0.90
CA LEU A 199 -15.70 18.86 0.39
C LEU A 199 -17.15 18.40 0.56
N PRO A 200 -17.56 17.92 1.74
CA PRO A 200 -18.98 17.72 1.98
C PRO A 200 -19.65 19.09 1.81
N ALA A 201 -20.75 19.11 1.05
CA ALA A 201 -21.64 20.26 0.99
C ALA A 201 -22.16 20.59 2.40
#